data_AF-A0A8S1LHK3-F1
#
_entry.id   AF-A0A8S1LHK3-F1
#
_cell.length_a   1.000
_cell.length_b   1.000
_cell.length_c   1.000
_cell.angle_alpha   90.00
_cell.angle_beta   90.00
_cell.angle_gamma   90.00
#
_symmetry.space_group_name_H-M   'P 1'
#
loop_
_entity.id
_entity.type
_entity.pdbx_description
1 polymer ?
#
loop_
_entity_poly.entity_id
_entity_poly.type
_entity_poly.pdbx_seq_one_letter_code
_entity_poly.pdbx_strand_id
1 'polypeptide(L)'
;MGQTCTMNTCCKKEEVQTIRNSGLSLEIKIKKSKHSQQINKEQEKVEDKKQKKKSDTVSDLMISSQHSKVSIKQIEMNLPIQNQDANQNPLIQKSMAINERIKLPLIFLPNGSSYEGEWFQGKRDGYGKQSWPDGSIYEGEWKDDKSCGKGKLIHADGDVYDGDWIDDAANGLGIYIHVNGAKYQGEWLNDSQHGRGIETWPDGARYEGDYQFGKKHGKGKLNFADGSCYQGEFYNNEIQGFGNYQWTDGRVYVGQWMKNKMHGKGEIKWPDGRQYKGEYQNDKKHGKGVFFWEDGRKYIGIWQGGKQQGVGIYYSTDNVMRIGEWVEGKRVKWYDKEEINELERKGIIEELQNQ
;
A
#
# COMPACT_ATOMS: atom_id res chain seq x y z
N MET A 1 -12.59 26.38 -55.20
CA MET A 1 -13.65 26.71 -54.21
C MET A 1 -13.78 25.51 -53.30
N GLY A 2 -13.64 25.55 -51.97
CA GLY A 2 -13.22 26.64 -51.09
C GLY A 2 -13.91 26.56 -49.72
N GLN A 3 -13.15 26.23 -48.65
CA GLN A 3 -13.47 26.43 -47.21
C GLN A 3 -14.72 25.67 -46.65
N THR A 4 -14.86 25.29 -45.36
CA THR A 4 -14.01 25.39 -44.13
C THR A 4 -14.41 24.34 -43.07
N CYS A 5 -13.57 24.22 -42.03
CA CYS A 5 -13.67 23.46 -40.76
C CYS A 5 -15.08 23.34 -40.11
N THR A 6 -15.37 22.30 -39.30
CA THR A 6 -15.12 22.17 -37.82
C THR A 6 -15.80 20.87 -37.29
N MET A 7 -15.61 20.27 -36.10
CA MET A 7 -14.70 20.46 -34.93
C MET A 7 -14.59 19.17 -34.07
N ASN A 8 -13.74 19.21 -33.02
CA ASN A 8 -13.44 18.22 -31.96
C ASN A 8 -14.57 17.35 -31.34
N THR A 9 -14.24 16.09 -31.01
CA THR A 9 -14.58 15.45 -29.71
C THR A 9 -13.65 14.26 -29.40
N CYS A 10 -12.85 14.36 -28.32
CA CYS A 10 -12.19 13.20 -27.72
C CYS A 10 -13.13 12.56 -26.66
N CYS A 11 -12.99 11.26 -26.42
CA CYS A 11 -14.06 10.42 -25.85
C CYS A 11 -14.57 10.86 -24.47
N LYS A 12 -15.91 10.86 -24.32
CA LYS A 12 -16.61 11.12 -23.06
C LYS A 12 -16.60 9.89 -22.14
N LYS A 13 -16.75 10.17 -20.83
CA LYS A 13 -17.22 9.21 -19.82
C LYS A 13 -18.64 8.73 -20.16
N GLU A 14 -18.91 7.47 -19.78
CA GLU A 14 -20.18 6.89 -19.28
C GLU A 14 -20.48 5.53 -19.93
N GLU A 15 -20.27 4.45 -19.17
CA GLU A 15 -21.13 3.26 -19.14
C GLU A 15 -20.70 2.38 -17.95
N VAL A 16 -21.38 2.52 -16.82
CA VAL A 16 -21.18 1.68 -15.62
C VAL A 16 -22.49 0.99 -15.30
N GLN A 17 -22.66 -0.26 -15.72
CA GLN A 17 -23.59 -1.18 -15.07
C GLN A 17 -23.30 -2.67 -15.33
N THR A 18 -23.04 -3.38 -14.23
CA THR A 18 -23.47 -4.77 -13.96
C THR A 18 -23.06 -5.91 -14.91
N ILE A 19 -22.00 -6.65 -14.53
CA ILE A 19 -22.08 -8.12 -14.44
C ILE A 19 -21.43 -8.59 -13.12
N ARG A 20 -22.17 -9.38 -12.33
CA ARG A 20 -21.64 -10.17 -11.21
C ARG A 20 -21.43 -11.63 -11.67
N ASN A 21 -20.53 -12.32 -10.97
CA ASN A 21 -20.36 -13.78 -10.94
C ASN A 21 -19.80 -14.46 -12.20
N SER A 22 -18.47 -14.59 -12.25
CA SER A 22 -17.86 -15.93 -12.33
C SER A 22 -16.59 -15.96 -11.49
N GLY A 23 -16.42 -17.01 -10.68
CA GLY A 23 -15.25 -17.15 -9.81
C GLY A 23 -14.07 -17.72 -10.57
N LEU A 24 -13.11 -16.87 -10.96
CA LEU A 24 -11.83 -17.27 -11.53
C LEU A 24 -10.71 -16.47 -10.86
N SER A 25 -9.83 -17.17 -10.14
CA SER A 25 -8.62 -16.60 -9.55
C SER A 25 -7.60 -16.29 -10.64
N LEU A 26 -7.46 -15.02 -10.99
CA LEU A 26 -6.39 -14.55 -11.89
C LEU A 26 -5.05 -14.53 -11.13
N GLU A 27 -4.27 -15.60 -11.28
CA GLU A 27 -2.84 -15.56 -10.94
C GLU A 27 -2.11 -14.58 -11.86
N ILE A 28 -1.73 -13.42 -11.33
CA ILE A 28 -0.91 -12.43 -12.05
C ILE A 28 0.54 -12.93 -12.14
N LYS A 29 0.81 -13.82 -13.10
CA LYS A 29 2.17 -14.28 -13.46
C LYS A 29 2.88 -13.27 -14.36
N ILE A 30 3.35 -12.16 -13.78
CA ILE A 30 4.22 -11.21 -14.49
C ILE A 30 5.65 -11.77 -14.54
N LYS A 31 6.16 -11.97 -15.76
CA LYS A 31 7.54 -12.43 -16.01
C LYS A 31 8.54 -11.39 -15.50
N LYS A 32 9.57 -11.84 -14.78
CA LYS A 32 10.71 -10.99 -14.40
C LYS A 32 11.35 -10.40 -15.67
N SER A 33 11.31 -9.07 -15.80
CA SER A 33 12.10 -8.36 -16.81
C SER A 33 13.59 -8.52 -16.52
N LYS A 34 14.40 -8.77 -17.57
CA LYS A 34 15.86 -8.88 -17.46
C LYS A 34 16.52 -7.61 -16.87
N HIS A 35 15.83 -6.47 -16.94
CA HIS A 35 16.30 -5.21 -16.37
C HIS A 35 16.41 -5.26 -14.83
N SER A 36 15.58 -6.06 -14.15
CA SER A 36 15.62 -6.19 -12.68
C SER A 36 16.92 -6.80 -12.13
N GLN A 37 17.68 -7.53 -12.95
CA GLN A 37 18.92 -8.20 -12.53
C GLN A 37 20.15 -7.27 -12.59
N GLN A 38 20.02 -6.08 -13.15
CA GLN A 38 21.12 -5.14 -13.34
C GLN A 38 21.29 -4.18 -12.14
N ILE A 39 20.20 -3.95 -11.39
CA ILE A 39 20.10 -3.00 -10.27
C ILE A 39 21.06 -3.34 -9.12
N ASN A 40 21.19 -4.62 -8.74
CA ASN A 40 22.04 -5.02 -7.62
C ASN A 40 23.54 -4.77 -7.86
N LYS A 41 24.00 -4.68 -9.12
CA LYS A 41 25.43 -4.50 -9.46
C LYS A 41 25.89 -3.04 -9.48
N GLU A 42 24.95 -2.09 -9.39
CA GLU A 42 25.27 -0.66 -9.35
C GLU A 42 25.31 -0.12 -7.92
N GLN A 43 24.64 -0.78 -6.97
CA GLN A 43 24.67 -0.41 -5.55
C GLN A 43 26.04 -0.66 -4.89
N GLU A 44 26.70 -1.81 -5.15
CA GLU A 44 28.04 -2.10 -4.61
C GLU A 44 29.13 -1.09 -5.06
N LYS A 45 28.96 -0.43 -6.21
CA LYS A 45 29.95 0.54 -6.74
C LYS A 45 29.88 1.93 -6.11
N VAL A 46 28.85 2.21 -5.29
CA VAL A 46 28.65 3.51 -4.66
C VAL A 46 29.31 3.59 -3.28
N GLU A 47 29.44 2.46 -2.57
CA GLU A 47 30.04 2.41 -1.23
C GLU A 47 31.57 2.60 -1.28
N ASP A 48 32.27 1.92 -2.21
CA ASP A 48 33.73 1.98 -2.35
C ASP A 48 34.28 3.38 -2.72
N LYS A 49 33.44 4.27 -3.25
CA LYS A 49 33.85 5.65 -3.63
C LYS A 49 33.71 6.67 -2.50
N LYS A 50 33.10 6.34 -1.36
CA LYS A 50 32.91 7.28 -0.23
C LYS A 50 34.03 7.30 0.82
N GLN A 51 35.05 6.43 0.73
CA GLN A 51 36.16 6.39 1.72
C GLN A 51 37.52 6.97 1.25
N LYS A 52 37.63 7.52 0.02
CA LYS A 52 38.89 8.16 -0.45
C LYS A 52 38.67 9.49 -1.17
N LYS A 53 38.57 10.58 -0.38
CA LYS A 53 39.25 11.88 -0.54
C LYS A 53 38.66 12.96 0.38
N LYS A 54 39.32 13.20 1.51
CA LYS A 54 39.47 14.52 2.15
C LYS A 54 40.95 14.87 2.04
N SER A 55 41.27 16.16 1.94
CA SER A 55 42.57 16.71 1.50
C SER A 55 42.79 16.52 -0.03
N ASP A 56 43.31 17.48 -0.81
CA ASP A 56 43.99 18.75 -0.49
C ASP A 56 43.60 19.93 -1.42
N THR A 57 44.27 21.06 -1.18
CA THR A 57 44.06 22.46 -1.60
C THR A 57 44.15 22.79 -3.09
N VAL A 58 43.76 24.04 -3.38
CA VAL A 58 43.90 24.85 -4.60
C VAL A 58 45.23 24.68 -5.36
N SER A 59 45.13 24.89 -6.68
CA SER A 59 46.15 25.03 -7.73
C SER A 59 46.47 23.77 -8.54
N ASP A 60 45.86 23.67 -9.72
CA ASP A 60 46.64 23.51 -10.96
C ASP A 60 45.84 23.93 -12.20
N LEU A 61 46.56 24.46 -13.18
CA LEU A 61 46.06 25.04 -14.42
C LEU A 61 46.49 24.16 -15.62
N MET A 62 45.75 24.28 -16.73
CA MET A 62 46.16 23.93 -18.11
C MET A 62 46.13 22.44 -18.57
N ILE A 63 45.27 22.24 -19.59
CA ILE A 63 45.48 21.44 -20.81
C ILE A 63 45.56 19.90 -20.69
N SER A 64 44.47 19.25 -21.10
CA SER A 64 44.54 18.26 -22.19
C SER A 64 43.21 18.26 -22.94
N SER A 65 43.23 18.61 -24.24
CA SER A 65 42.06 18.56 -25.10
C SER A 65 41.99 17.21 -25.83
N GLN A 66 40.78 16.67 -26.00
CA GLN A 66 40.24 16.31 -27.33
C GLN A 66 38.81 15.75 -27.24
N HIS A 67 38.04 16.01 -28.29
CA HIS A 67 36.68 15.49 -28.58
C HIS A 67 35.50 15.88 -27.68
N SER A 68 35.08 17.15 -27.80
CA SER A 68 33.69 17.45 -28.19
C SER A 68 33.56 18.89 -28.71
N LYS A 69 33.49 19.08 -30.03
CA LYS A 69 33.17 20.39 -30.63
C LYS A 69 31.65 20.64 -30.55
N VAL A 70 31.15 20.89 -29.35
CA VAL A 70 29.90 21.65 -29.21
C VAL A 70 30.21 23.07 -29.70
N SER A 71 29.40 23.61 -30.61
CA SER A 71 29.65 24.94 -31.17
C SER A 71 29.47 26.00 -30.09
N ILE A 72 30.37 26.98 -30.01
CA ILE A 72 30.33 28.04 -28.97
C ILE A 72 28.99 28.79 -29.01
N LYS A 73 28.42 29.00 -30.21
CA LYS A 73 27.06 29.56 -30.40
C LYS A 73 25.95 28.78 -29.68
N GLN A 74 26.12 27.47 -29.53
CA GLN A 74 25.16 26.57 -28.89
C GLN A 74 25.19 26.68 -27.36
N ILE A 75 26.30 27.20 -26.80
CA ILE A 75 26.48 27.49 -25.38
C ILE A 75 25.93 28.90 -25.08
N GLU A 76 26.19 29.88 -25.93
CA GLU A 76 25.67 31.26 -25.79
C GLU A 76 24.13 31.33 -25.86
N MET A 77 23.49 30.48 -26.69
CA MET A 77 22.02 30.38 -26.77
C MET A 77 21.36 29.70 -25.56
N ASN A 78 22.15 29.21 -24.60
CA ASN A 78 21.68 28.47 -23.44
C ASN A 78 22.04 29.16 -22.10
N LEU A 79 22.27 30.47 -22.15
CA LEU A 79 22.31 31.30 -20.95
C LEU A 79 21.00 31.13 -20.16
N PRO A 80 21.05 31.10 -18.81
CA PRO A 80 19.86 30.93 -17.99
C PRO A 80 18.85 32.03 -18.33
N ILE A 81 17.61 31.62 -18.64
CA ILE A 81 16.56 32.53 -19.10
C ILE A 81 16.20 33.47 -17.94
N GLN A 82 16.69 34.72 -17.99
CA GLN A 82 16.51 35.72 -16.94
C GLN A 82 15.06 36.23 -16.83
N ASN A 83 14.22 35.92 -17.82
CA ASN A 83 12.83 36.33 -17.90
C ASN A 83 11.89 35.16 -17.59
N GLN A 84 10.71 35.46 -17.04
CA GLN A 84 9.73 34.47 -16.57
C GLN A 84 9.08 33.60 -17.66
N ASP A 85 9.43 33.80 -18.94
CA ASP A 85 8.84 33.12 -20.09
C ASP A 85 9.89 32.32 -20.86
N ALA A 86 9.77 30.98 -20.80
CA ALA A 86 10.65 30.06 -21.53
C ALA A 86 10.56 30.23 -23.06
N ASN A 87 9.45 30.74 -23.57
CA ASN A 87 9.20 30.94 -25.00
C ASN A 87 10.08 32.04 -25.63
N GLN A 88 10.84 32.78 -24.82
CA GLN A 88 11.87 33.69 -25.32
C GLN A 88 13.17 32.97 -25.73
N ASN A 89 13.34 31.68 -25.39
CA ASN A 89 14.49 30.90 -25.84
C ASN A 89 14.39 30.62 -27.35
N PRO A 90 15.38 31.01 -28.19
CA PRO A 90 15.28 30.84 -29.64
C PRO A 90 15.32 29.38 -30.11
N LEU A 91 15.70 28.42 -29.26
CA LEU A 91 15.56 26.99 -29.56
C LEU A 91 14.11 26.53 -29.37
N ILE A 92 13.44 26.97 -28.29
CA ILE A 92 12.02 26.69 -28.06
C ILE A 92 11.16 27.33 -29.16
N GLN A 93 11.48 28.55 -29.61
CA GLN A 93 10.79 29.21 -30.73
C GLN A 93 10.82 28.41 -32.05
N LYS A 94 11.85 27.60 -32.30
CA LYS A 94 11.88 26.70 -33.47
C LYS A 94 10.76 25.67 -33.42
N SER A 95 10.37 25.19 -32.24
CA SER A 95 9.26 24.25 -32.08
C SER A 95 7.88 24.88 -32.33
N MET A 96 7.78 26.21 -32.36
CA MET A 96 6.55 26.94 -32.72
C MET A 96 6.41 27.15 -34.23
N ALA A 97 7.55 27.27 -34.93
CA ALA A 97 7.59 27.45 -36.39
C ALA A 97 7.38 26.13 -37.17
N ILE A 98 7.39 24.99 -36.46
CA ILE A 98 7.43 23.64 -37.03
C ILE A 98 6.24 22.85 -36.46
N ASN A 99 5.42 22.25 -37.33
CA ASN A 99 4.23 21.49 -36.93
C ASN A 99 4.50 19.98 -36.77
N GLU A 100 5.63 19.66 -36.14
CA GLU A 100 6.06 18.32 -35.75
C GLU A 100 6.90 18.43 -34.46
N ARG A 101 7.07 17.32 -33.73
CA ARG A 101 7.93 17.30 -32.54
C ARG A 101 9.38 17.46 -32.95
N ILE A 102 10.12 18.30 -32.25
CA ILE A 102 11.57 18.44 -32.41
C ILE A 102 12.29 18.13 -31.10
N LYS A 103 13.30 17.25 -31.14
CA LYS A 103 14.17 17.04 -29.98
C LYS A 103 15.18 18.19 -29.89
N LEU A 104 15.16 18.91 -28.76
CA LEU A 104 16.12 19.98 -28.47
C LEU A 104 17.25 19.46 -27.55
N PRO A 105 18.45 20.09 -27.58
CA PRO A 105 19.46 19.88 -26.55
C PRO A 105 18.95 20.38 -25.19
N LEU A 106 19.70 20.09 -24.12
CA LEU A 106 19.43 20.58 -22.76
C LEU A 106 19.12 22.09 -22.76
N ILE A 107 17.93 22.48 -22.28
CA ILE A 107 17.50 23.86 -22.09
C ILE A 107 17.43 24.16 -20.58
N PHE A 108 18.01 25.29 -20.15
CA PHE A 108 17.78 25.82 -18.80
C PHE A 108 16.48 26.65 -18.77
N LEU A 109 15.55 26.29 -17.88
CA LEU A 109 14.24 26.92 -17.74
C LEU A 109 14.26 28.06 -16.70
N PRO A 110 13.33 29.03 -16.74
CA PRO A 110 13.34 30.20 -15.84
C PRO A 110 13.24 29.86 -14.34
N ASN A 111 12.70 28.70 -14.00
CA ASN A 111 12.61 28.19 -12.62
C ASN A 111 13.90 27.49 -12.13
N GLY A 112 14.99 27.57 -12.89
CA GLY A 112 16.27 26.92 -12.58
C GLY A 112 16.34 25.42 -12.89
N SER A 113 15.23 24.79 -13.26
CA SER A 113 15.26 23.41 -13.77
C SER A 113 15.86 23.34 -15.18
N SER A 114 16.26 22.14 -15.60
CA SER A 114 16.76 21.90 -16.95
C SER A 114 16.00 20.75 -17.61
N TYR A 115 15.78 20.86 -18.92
CA TYR A 115 15.03 19.88 -19.71
C TYR A 115 15.77 19.49 -20.99
N GLU A 116 15.93 18.19 -21.23
CA GLU A 116 16.37 17.64 -22.53
C GLU A 116 15.28 16.70 -23.06
N GLY A 117 14.76 16.95 -24.26
CA GLY A 117 13.66 16.15 -24.79
C GLY A 117 12.98 16.76 -26.01
N GLU A 118 11.83 16.20 -26.34
CA GLU A 118 10.97 16.64 -27.43
C GLU A 118 10.13 17.88 -27.05
N TRP A 119 9.97 18.77 -28.02
CA TRP A 119 9.17 19.98 -27.92
C TRP A 119 8.18 20.07 -29.09
N PHE A 120 6.98 20.56 -28.82
CA PHE A 120 5.94 20.85 -29.81
C PHE A 120 5.24 22.16 -29.48
N GLN A 121 5.15 23.07 -30.45
CA GLN A 121 4.44 24.35 -30.32
C GLN A 121 4.83 25.17 -29.06
N GLY A 122 6.12 25.16 -28.70
CA GLY A 122 6.66 25.88 -27.54
C GLY A 122 6.62 25.13 -26.21
N LYS A 123 6.02 23.94 -26.16
CA LYS A 123 5.84 23.14 -24.92
C LYS A 123 6.63 21.85 -24.93
N ARG A 124 6.92 21.29 -23.75
CA ARG A 124 7.42 19.91 -23.59
C ARG A 124 6.33 18.92 -24.03
N ASP A 125 6.63 18.09 -25.02
CA ASP A 125 5.67 17.16 -25.64
C ASP A 125 6.40 16.03 -26.38
N GLY A 126 6.11 14.77 -26.02
CA GLY A 126 6.92 13.60 -26.41
C GLY A 126 7.82 13.14 -25.26
N TYR A 127 8.90 12.42 -25.55
CA TYR A 127 9.80 11.91 -24.50
C TYR A 127 10.82 12.97 -24.05
N GLY A 128 11.05 13.06 -22.74
CA GLY A 128 12.05 13.99 -22.21
C GLY A 128 12.39 13.79 -20.75
N LYS A 129 13.54 14.36 -20.38
CA LYS A 129 14.14 14.32 -19.06
C LYS A 129 14.21 15.72 -18.47
N GLN A 130 13.63 15.90 -17.29
CA GLN A 130 13.74 17.12 -16.50
C GLN A 130 14.58 16.87 -15.24
N SER A 131 15.36 17.85 -14.83
CA SER A 131 16.09 17.85 -13.56
C SER A 131 15.85 19.18 -12.85
N TRP A 132 15.43 19.14 -11.60
CA TRP A 132 15.08 20.31 -10.78
C TRP A 132 16.24 20.71 -9.84
N PRO A 133 16.28 21.97 -9.36
CA PRO A 133 17.34 22.46 -8.48
C PRO A 133 17.46 21.75 -7.12
N ASP A 134 16.40 21.09 -6.67
CA ASP A 134 16.38 20.27 -5.44
C ASP A 134 17.12 18.94 -5.61
N GLY A 135 17.39 18.52 -6.85
CA GLY A 135 17.98 17.22 -7.19
C GLY A 135 16.96 16.19 -7.69
N SER A 136 15.66 16.52 -7.72
CA SER A 136 14.64 15.65 -8.31
C SER A 136 14.84 15.51 -9.83
N ILE A 137 14.50 14.35 -10.39
CA ILE A 137 14.67 14.02 -11.82
C ILE A 137 13.45 13.24 -12.33
N TYR A 138 12.81 13.75 -13.39
CA TYR A 138 11.77 13.03 -14.13
C TYR A 138 12.31 12.62 -15.50
N GLU A 139 12.00 11.40 -15.94
CA GLU A 139 12.34 10.89 -17.26
C GLU A 139 11.18 10.04 -17.79
N GLY A 140 10.52 10.50 -18.85
CA GLY A 140 9.24 9.93 -19.30
C GLY A 140 8.57 10.72 -20.43
N GLU A 141 7.31 10.39 -20.69
CA GLU A 141 6.46 11.09 -21.66
C GLU A 141 5.89 12.40 -21.12
N TRP A 142 5.75 13.39 -22.00
CA TRP A 142 5.23 14.71 -21.75
C TRP A 142 4.12 15.06 -22.73
N LYS A 143 3.15 15.85 -22.29
CA LYS A 143 2.10 16.43 -23.12
C LYS A 143 1.74 17.81 -22.58
N ASP A 144 1.77 18.82 -23.45
CA ASP A 144 1.35 20.19 -23.11
C ASP A 144 1.99 20.71 -21.81
N ASP A 145 3.31 20.55 -21.67
CA ASP A 145 4.12 20.94 -20.51
C ASP A 145 3.93 20.14 -19.21
N LYS A 146 3.16 19.04 -19.26
CA LYS A 146 2.93 18.14 -18.12
C LYS A 146 3.47 16.74 -18.35
N SER A 147 3.80 16.02 -17.29
CA SER A 147 4.09 14.60 -17.38
C SER A 147 2.81 13.79 -17.64
N CYS A 148 2.93 12.78 -18.52
CA CYS A 148 1.84 11.90 -18.92
C CYS A 148 2.39 10.51 -19.28
N GLY A 149 1.53 9.55 -19.61
CA GLY A 149 1.96 8.25 -20.15
C GLY A 149 2.89 7.52 -19.17
N LYS A 150 3.97 6.90 -19.67
CA LYS A 150 4.98 6.25 -18.83
C LYS A 150 6.09 7.22 -18.44
N GLY A 151 6.46 7.20 -17.15
CA GLY A 151 7.60 7.97 -16.66
C GLY A 151 8.10 7.54 -15.29
N LYS A 152 9.36 7.89 -15.02
CA LYS A 152 10.03 7.68 -13.75
C LYS A 152 10.35 9.03 -13.11
N LEU A 153 9.93 9.23 -11.86
CA LEU A 153 10.36 10.33 -11.01
C LEU A 153 11.28 9.77 -9.91
N ILE A 154 12.46 10.38 -9.77
CA ILE A 154 13.34 10.23 -8.62
C ILE A 154 13.24 11.54 -7.84
N HIS A 155 12.80 11.48 -6.59
CA HIS A 155 12.71 12.63 -5.71
C HIS A 155 14.07 12.95 -5.07
N ALA A 156 14.26 14.21 -4.66
CA ALA A 156 15.48 14.70 -4.00
C ALA A 156 15.84 13.95 -2.69
N ASP A 157 14.86 13.35 -2.02
CA ASP A 157 15.04 12.52 -0.81
C ASP A 157 15.48 11.07 -1.10
N GLY A 158 15.44 10.65 -2.38
CA GLY A 158 15.78 9.30 -2.83
C GLY A 158 14.59 8.39 -3.08
N ASP A 159 13.34 8.84 -2.86
CA ASP A 159 12.15 8.10 -3.25
C ASP A 159 12.02 8.01 -4.78
N VAL A 160 11.47 6.90 -5.28
CA VAL A 160 11.32 6.65 -6.73
C VAL A 160 9.91 6.19 -7.07
N TYR A 161 9.24 6.90 -7.98
CA TYR A 161 8.06 6.40 -8.69
C TYR A 161 8.41 5.99 -10.12
N ASP A 162 7.87 4.88 -10.60
CA ASP A 162 8.00 4.36 -11.95
C ASP A 162 6.65 3.78 -12.39
N GLY A 163 5.93 4.47 -13.29
CA GLY A 163 4.54 4.13 -13.58
C GLY A 163 3.86 5.01 -14.62
N ASP A 164 2.54 4.92 -14.61
CA ASP A 164 1.63 5.75 -15.39
C ASP A 164 1.43 7.15 -14.76
N TRP A 165 1.27 8.16 -15.61
CA TRP A 165 1.09 9.57 -15.26
C TRP A 165 -0.06 10.21 -16.08
N ILE A 166 -0.81 11.11 -15.45
CA ILE A 166 -1.82 11.96 -16.11
C ILE A 166 -1.74 13.35 -15.47
N ASP A 167 -1.57 14.40 -16.28
CA ASP A 167 -1.62 15.80 -15.86
C ASP A 167 -0.75 16.11 -14.61
N ASP A 168 0.52 15.70 -14.64
CA ASP A 168 1.49 15.83 -13.53
C ASP A 168 1.27 14.94 -12.30
N ALA A 169 0.24 14.09 -12.29
CA ALA A 169 -0.08 13.20 -11.17
C ALA A 169 0.06 11.71 -11.51
N ALA A 170 0.59 10.92 -10.57
CA ALA A 170 0.63 9.46 -10.64
C ALA A 170 -0.79 8.88 -10.70
N ASN A 171 -1.08 8.14 -11.78
CA ASN A 171 -2.42 7.67 -12.14
C ASN A 171 -2.30 6.42 -13.00
N GLY A 172 -3.00 5.32 -12.68
CA GLY A 172 -2.86 4.05 -13.40
C GLY A 172 -1.93 3.08 -12.65
N LEU A 173 -1.09 2.31 -13.35
CA LEU A 173 -0.21 1.33 -12.70
C LEU A 173 1.17 1.92 -12.41
N GLY A 174 1.62 1.79 -11.16
CA GLY A 174 2.91 2.34 -10.73
C GLY A 174 3.58 1.53 -9.62
N ILE A 175 4.91 1.59 -9.64
CA ILE A 175 5.80 1.12 -8.57
C ILE A 175 6.37 2.35 -7.87
N TYR A 176 6.21 2.42 -6.55
CA TYR A 176 6.87 3.40 -5.71
C TYR A 176 7.82 2.68 -4.75
N ILE A 177 9.04 3.19 -4.63
CA ILE A 177 10.08 2.68 -3.75
C ILE A 177 10.50 3.86 -2.86
N HIS A 178 10.24 3.73 -1.58
CA HIS A 178 10.67 4.70 -0.57
C HIS A 178 12.14 4.46 -0.23
N VAL A 179 12.90 5.52 0.07
CA VAL A 179 14.32 5.50 0.47
C VAL A 179 14.62 4.56 1.66
N ASN A 180 13.62 4.21 2.48
CA ASN A 180 13.76 3.23 3.56
C ASN A 180 13.71 1.76 3.09
N GLY A 181 13.48 1.50 1.81
CA GLY A 181 13.35 0.18 1.20
C GLY A 181 11.92 -0.38 1.16
N ALA A 182 10.93 0.30 1.73
CA ALA A 182 9.52 -0.06 1.54
C ALA A 182 9.12 0.18 0.08
N LYS A 183 8.28 -0.71 -0.46
CA LYS A 183 7.85 -0.67 -1.86
C LYS A 183 6.35 -0.89 -1.97
N TYR A 184 5.68 -0.03 -2.72
CA TYR A 184 4.32 -0.21 -3.22
C TYR A 184 4.35 -0.59 -4.70
N GLN A 185 3.46 -1.47 -5.12
CA GLN A 185 3.19 -1.80 -6.52
C GLN A 185 1.70 -2.04 -6.70
N GLY A 186 1.03 -1.21 -7.49
CA GLY A 186 -0.43 -1.27 -7.62
C GLY A 186 -1.01 -0.14 -8.46
N GLU A 187 -2.31 0.07 -8.28
CA GLU A 187 -3.04 1.16 -8.92
C GLU A 187 -2.86 2.48 -8.14
N TRP A 188 -2.92 3.59 -8.88
CA TRP A 188 -2.79 4.97 -8.43
C TRP A 188 -3.91 5.83 -9.01
N LEU A 189 -4.36 6.81 -8.25
CA LEU A 189 -5.35 7.80 -8.66
C LEU A 189 -5.00 9.14 -8.00
N ASN A 190 -4.60 10.13 -8.80
CA ASN A 190 -4.19 11.47 -8.38
C ASN A 190 -3.22 11.43 -7.18
N ASP A 191 -2.01 10.90 -7.43
CA ASP A 191 -0.90 10.77 -6.46
C ASP A 191 -1.19 9.90 -5.23
N SER A 192 -2.35 9.25 -5.20
CA SER A 192 -2.75 8.37 -4.09
C SER A 192 -2.84 6.92 -4.53
N GLN A 193 -2.30 6.02 -3.71
CA GLN A 193 -2.55 4.57 -3.83
C GLN A 193 -4.06 4.29 -3.82
N HIS A 194 -4.54 3.51 -4.79
CA HIS A 194 -5.95 3.19 -4.98
C HIS A 194 -6.09 1.76 -5.51
N GLY A 195 -7.32 1.24 -5.63
CA GLY A 195 -7.58 -0.03 -6.31
C GLY A 195 -6.86 -1.21 -5.64
N ARG A 196 -6.25 -2.10 -6.44
CA ARG A 196 -5.45 -3.22 -5.95
C ARG A 196 -3.98 -2.83 -5.83
N GLY A 197 -3.38 -3.17 -4.70
CA GLY A 197 -1.97 -2.93 -4.43
C GLY A 197 -1.29 -4.01 -3.59
N ILE A 198 0.02 -4.13 -3.79
CA ILE A 198 0.95 -4.91 -2.98
C ILE A 198 1.93 -3.93 -2.34
N GLU A 199 2.07 -4.00 -1.03
CA GLU A 199 3.07 -3.25 -0.28
C GLU A 199 3.98 -4.23 0.46
N THR A 200 5.29 -4.02 0.38
CA THR A 200 6.33 -4.84 1.01
C THR A 200 7.28 -3.96 1.79
N TRP A 201 7.63 -4.36 3.01
CA TRP A 201 8.53 -3.62 3.89
C TRP A 201 9.90 -4.34 4.04
N PRO A 202 10.96 -3.62 4.47
CA PRO A 202 12.31 -4.19 4.62
C PRO A 202 12.42 -5.33 5.63
N ASP A 203 11.50 -5.39 6.60
CA ASP A 203 11.39 -6.46 7.60
C ASP A 203 10.79 -7.77 7.05
N GLY A 204 10.36 -7.78 5.79
CA GLY A 204 9.72 -8.92 5.13
C GLY A 204 8.20 -8.96 5.28
N ALA A 205 7.58 -8.02 6.00
CA ALA A 205 6.13 -7.89 6.02
C ALA A 205 5.59 -7.59 4.62
N ARG A 206 4.36 -8.03 4.33
CA ARG A 206 3.70 -7.85 3.04
C ARG A 206 2.19 -7.75 3.14
N TYR A 207 1.65 -6.64 2.67
CA TYR A 207 0.22 -6.45 2.40
C TYR A 207 -0.08 -6.72 0.92
N GLU A 208 -1.20 -7.38 0.65
CA GLU A 208 -1.81 -7.48 -0.68
C GLU A 208 -3.31 -7.32 -0.53
N GLY A 209 -3.88 -6.30 -1.17
CA GLY A 209 -5.30 -6.01 -0.98
C GLY A 209 -5.75 -4.73 -1.65
N ASP A 210 -6.93 -4.31 -1.21
CA ASP A 210 -7.60 -3.11 -1.67
C ASP A 210 -7.04 -1.85 -0.96
N TYR A 211 -6.94 -0.75 -1.71
CA TYR A 211 -6.52 0.58 -1.28
C TYR A 211 -7.55 1.64 -1.68
N GLN A 212 -7.72 2.65 -0.82
CA GLN A 212 -8.52 3.83 -1.08
C GLN A 212 -7.78 5.06 -0.54
N PHE A 213 -7.37 5.96 -1.44
CA PHE A 213 -6.72 7.24 -1.14
C PHE A 213 -5.55 7.12 -0.14
N GLY A 214 -4.55 6.30 -0.47
CA GLY A 214 -3.35 6.11 0.36
C GLY A 214 -3.55 5.22 1.60
N LYS A 215 -4.69 4.53 1.73
CA LYS A 215 -5.00 3.69 2.90
C LYS A 215 -5.48 2.30 2.49
N LYS A 216 -5.04 1.28 3.22
CA LYS A 216 -5.60 -0.08 3.16
C LYS A 216 -7.06 -0.02 3.54
N HIS A 217 -7.94 -0.46 2.65
CA HIS A 217 -9.38 -0.30 2.79
C HIS A 217 -10.09 -1.32 1.89
N GLY A 218 -11.01 -2.12 2.42
CA GLY A 218 -11.65 -3.22 1.69
C GLY A 218 -11.04 -4.55 2.11
N LYS A 219 -10.79 -5.48 1.18
CA LYS A 219 -10.25 -6.80 1.48
C LYS A 219 -8.75 -6.88 1.25
N GLY A 220 -8.05 -7.46 2.22
CA GLY A 220 -6.60 -7.65 2.13
C GLY A 220 -6.09 -8.87 2.88
N LYS A 221 -4.83 -9.21 2.58
CA LYS A 221 -4.01 -10.17 3.31
C LYS A 221 -2.73 -9.45 3.75
N LEU A 222 -2.44 -9.49 5.05
CA LEU A 222 -1.24 -8.96 5.66
C LEU A 222 -0.45 -10.10 6.29
N ASN A 223 0.71 -10.41 5.70
CA ASN A 223 1.71 -11.28 6.33
C ASN A 223 2.65 -10.37 7.12
N PHE A 224 2.86 -10.66 8.39
CA PHE A 224 3.71 -9.87 9.28
C PHE A 224 5.15 -10.44 9.27
N ALA A 225 6.12 -9.61 9.66
CA ALA A 225 7.54 -9.99 9.71
C ALA A 225 7.84 -11.14 10.70
N ASP A 226 7.01 -11.33 11.73
CA ASP A 226 7.14 -12.46 12.66
C ASP A 226 6.68 -13.81 12.05
N GLY A 227 6.01 -13.79 10.90
CA GLY A 227 5.43 -14.95 10.24
C GLY A 227 3.94 -15.18 10.54
N SER A 228 3.31 -14.34 11.36
CA SER A 228 1.85 -14.35 11.53
C SER A 228 1.15 -13.79 10.28
N CYS A 229 -0.14 -14.05 10.14
CA CYS A 229 -0.91 -13.64 8.98
C CYS A 229 -2.34 -13.26 9.33
N TYR A 230 -2.78 -12.09 8.85
CA TYR A 230 -4.19 -11.70 8.82
C TYR A 230 -4.74 -11.75 7.38
N GLN A 231 -5.97 -12.22 7.21
CA GLN A 231 -6.73 -12.10 5.97
C GLN A 231 -8.19 -11.75 6.27
N GLY A 232 -8.66 -10.63 5.75
CA GLY A 232 -10.00 -10.13 6.05
C GLY A 232 -10.21 -8.70 5.58
N GLU A 233 -11.07 -7.99 6.28
CA GLU A 233 -11.43 -6.60 6.00
C GLU A 233 -10.48 -5.60 6.67
N PHE A 234 -10.34 -4.43 6.03
CA PHE A 234 -9.55 -3.28 6.46
C PHE A 234 -10.37 -2.00 6.28
N TYR A 235 -10.18 -1.03 7.16
CA TYR A 235 -10.75 0.31 7.05
C TYR A 235 -9.73 1.34 7.51
N ASN A 236 -9.33 2.26 6.63
CA ASN A 236 -8.39 3.35 6.93
C ASN A 236 -7.07 2.89 7.61
N ASN A 237 -6.42 1.86 7.06
CA ASN A 237 -5.23 1.19 7.62
C ASN A 237 -5.45 0.33 8.87
N GLU A 238 -6.65 0.28 9.45
CA GLU A 238 -6.97 -0.59 10.58
C GLU A 238 -7.61 -1.92 10.13
N ILE A 239 -7.27 -3.02 10.78
CA ILE A 239 -7.99 -4.29 10.70
C ILE A 239 -9.38 -4.10 11.35
N GLN A 240 -10.44 -4.40 10.59
CA GLN A 240 -11.83 -4.16 10.98
C GLN A 240 -12.75 -5.17 10.25
N GLY A 241 -14.03 -5.24 10.60
CA GLY A 241 -14.98 -6.11 9.89
C GLY A 241 -14.80 -7.57 10.25
N PHE A 242 -14.86 -8.50 9.28
CA PHE A 242 -14.60 -9.93 9.52
C PHE A 242 -13.22 -10.35 8.97
N GLY A 243 -12.55 -11.24 9.70
CA GLY A 243 -11.23 -11.73 9.27
C GLY A 243 -10.73 -12.96 10.02
N ASN A 244 -9.75 -13.62 9.40
CA ASN A 244 -8.98 -14.73 9.93
C ASN A 244 -7.57 -14.23 10.30
N TYR A 245 -7.11 -14.54 11.51
CA TYR A 245 -5.74 -14.31 11.96
C TYR A 245 -5.10 -15.63 12.40
N GLN A 246 -3.92 -15.93 11.86
CA GLN A 246 -3.10 -17.07 12.22
C GLN A 246 -1.82 -16.59 12.92
N TRP A 247 -1.60 -17.03 14.15
CA TRP A 247 -0.37 -16.79 14.90
C TRP A 247 0.71 -17.80 14.53
N THR A 248 1.96 -17.42 14.77
CA THR A 248 3.17 -18.24 14.57
C THR A 248 3.20 -19.49 15.44
N ASP A 249 2.57 -19.45 16.63
CA ASP A 249 2.38 -20.60 17.51
C ASP A 249 1.25 -21.54 17.08
N GLY A 250 0.61 -21.28 15.93
CA GLY A 250 -0.45 -22.12 15.38
C GLY A 250 -1.85 -21.85 15.92
N ARG A 251 -2.04 -20.87 16.82
CA ARG A 251 -3.39 -20.37 17.12
C ARG A 251 -4.04 -19.79 15.87
N VAL A 252 -5.36 -19.91 15.77
CA VAL A 252 -6.17 -19.34 14.67
C VAL A 252 -7.42 -18.68 15.26
N TYR A 253 -7.66 -17.41 14.92
CA TYR A 253 -8.90 -16.69 15.23
C TYR A 253 -9.67 -16.38 13.95
N VAL A 254 -10.95 -16.72 13.92
CA VAL A 254 -11.88 -16.35 12.85
C VAL A 254 -13.05 -15.62 13.48
N GLY A 255 -13.25 -14.35 13.13
CA GLY A 255 -14.29 -13.56 13.77
C GLY A 255 -14.28 -12.09 13.38
N GLN A 256 -15.03 -11.32 14.15
CA GLN A 256 -15.15 -9.87 14.01
C GLN A 256 -13.95 -9.13 14.61
N TRP A 257 -13.66 -7.97 14.03
CA TRP A 257 -12.55 -7.07 14.35
C TRP A 257 -13.01 -5.62 14.40
N MET A 258 -12.41 -4.84 15.31
CA MET A 258 -12.65 -3.41 15.47
C MET A 258 -11.36 -2.72 15.88
N LYS A 259 -10.89 -1.74 15.10
CA LYS A 259 -9.66 -0.97 15.37
C LYS A 259 -8.44 -1.82 15.76
N ASN A 260 -8.13 -2.81 14.92
CA ASN A 260 -7.04 -3.79 15.10
C ASN A 260 -7.21 -4.78 16.27
N LYS A 261 -8.40 -4.89 16.87
CA LYS A 261 -8.66 -5.77 18.02
C LYS A 261 -9.76 -6.79 17.73
N MET A 262 -9.66 -7.98 18.35
CA MET A 262 -10.76 -8.94 18.36
C MET A 262 -11.94 -8.33 19.13
N HIS A 263 -13.11 -8.30 18.49
CA HIS A 263 -14.30 -7.60 18.99
C HIS A 263 -15.56 -8.23 18.40
N GLY A 264 -16.67 -8.27 19.14
CA GLY A 264 -17.90 -8.92 18.66
C GLY A 264 -17.76 -10.44 18.66
N LYS A 265 -18.46 -11.14 17.76
CA LYS A 265 -18.45 -12.61 17.72
C LYS A 265 -17.21 -13.15 17.02
N GLY A 266 -16.58 -14.16 17.62
CA GLY A 266 -15.44 -14.85 17.03
C GLY A 266 -15.14 -16.21 17.67
N GLU A 267 -14.30 -16.97 16.98
CA GLU A 267 -13.81 -18.28 17.38
C GLU A 267 -12.29 -18.28 17.36
N ILE A 268 -11.65 -18.68 18.45
CA ILE A 268 -10.21 -18.98 18.49
C ILE A 268 -9.99 -20.47 18.78
N LYS A 269 -9.05 -21.07 18.07
CA LYS A 269 -8.54 -22.43 18.28
C LYS A 269 -7.07 -22.37 18.68
N TRP A 270 -6.68 -23.22 19.61
CA TRP A 270 -5.30 -23.46 20.00
C TRP A 270 -4.80 -24.79 19.41
N PRO A 271 -3.48 -24.96 19.17
CA PRO A 271 -2.92 -26.21 18.64
C PRO A 271 -3.14 -27.42 19.56
N ASP A 272 -3.22 -27.18 20.87
CA ASP A 272 -3.52 -28.20 21.90
C ASP A 272 -4.98 -28.67 21.92
N GLY A 273 -5.81 -28.18 21.00
CA GLY A 273 -7.22 -28.56 20.89
C GLY A 273 -8.16 -27.73 21.77
N ARG A 274 -7.66 -26.83 22.62
CA ARG A 274 -8.52 -25.85 23.29
C ARG A 274 -9.22 -24.97 22.25
N GLN A 275 -10.41 -24.48 22.60
CA GLN A 275 -11.22 -23.66 21.70
C GLN A 275 -12.09 -22.69 22.51
N TYR A 276 -12.33 -21.50 21.97
CA TYR A 276 -13.35 -20.57 22.47
C TYR A 276 -14.21 -20.09 21.32
N LYS A 277 -15.53 -20.14 21.46
CA LYS A 277 -16.52 -19.55 20.57
C LYS A 277 -17.36 -18.59 21.40
N GLY A 278 -17.47 -17.33 21.03
CA GLY A 278 -18.27 -16.37 21.79
C GLY A 278 -17.98 -14.93 21.45
N GLU A 279 -18.36 -14.04 22.35
CA GLU A 279 -18.12 -12.61 22.18
C GLU A 279 -16.73 -12.19 22.70
N TYR A 280 -16.25 -11.09 22.14
CA TYR A 280 -14.99 -10.43 22.45
C TYR A 280 -15.20 -8.92 22.61
N GLN A 281 -14.43 -8.33 23.51
CA GLN A 281 -14.33 -6.88 23.67
C GLN A 281 -12.87 -6.52 23.92
N ASN A 282 -12.24 -5.83 22.96
CA ASN A 282 -10.85 -5.37 23.04
C ASN A 282 -9.88 -6.51 23.40
N ASP A 283 -9.86 -7.54 22.55
CA ASP A 283 -9.00 -8.74 22.65
C ASP A 283 -9.31 -9.70 23.81
N LYS A 284 -10.29 -9.36 24.66
CA LYS A 284 -10.70 -10.17 25.80
C LYS A 284 -12.02 -10.87 25.52
N LYS A 285 -12.14 -12.14 25.92
CA LYS A 285 -13.42 -12.85 25.98
C LYS A 285 -14.42 -12.04 26.81
N HIS A 286 -15.60 -11.83 26.26
CA HIS A 286 -16.65 -11.02 26.84
C HIS A 286 -18.02 -11.65 26.56
N GLY A 287 -19.10 -11.13 27.13
CA GLY A 287 -20.47 -11.52 26.81
C GLY A 287 -20.70 -13.02 26.95
N LYS A 288 -21.44 -13.62 26.02
CA LYS A 288 -21.72 -15.05 26.00
C LYS A 288 -20.59 -15.82 25.30
N GLY A 289 -20.21 -16.97 25.85
CA GLY A 289 -19.20 -17.81 25.21
C GLY A 289 -19.02 -19.22 25.76
N VAL A 290 -18.70 -20.13 24.84
CA VAL A 290 -18.36 -21.53 25.06
C VAL A 290 -16.84 -21.70 25.03
N PHE A 291 -16.27 -22.36 26.04
CA PHE A 291 -14.88 -22.78 26.08
C PHE A 291 -14.76 -24.29 26.14
N PHE A 292 -13.87 -24.85 25.33
CA PHE A 292 -13.51 -26.27 25.32
C PHE A 292 -12.05 -26.41 25.77
N TRP A 293 -11.80 -27.34 26.70
CA TRP A 293 -10.47 -27.75 27.10
C TRP A 293 -9.97 -28.92 26.23
N GLU A 294 -8.65 -29.10 26.19
CA GLU A 294 -7.96 -30.20 25.49
C GLU A 294 -8.41 -31.60 25.93
N ASP A 295 -8.86 -31.74 27.19
CA ASP A 295 -9.33 -32.99 27.79
C ASP A 295 -10.83 -33.25 27.62
N GLY A 296 -11.50 -32.49 26.74
CA GLY A 296 -12.92 -32.66 26.43
C GLY A 296 -13.89 -31.98 27.41
N ARG A 297 -13.40 -31.37 28.51
CA ARG A 297 -14.26 -30.51 29.34
C ARG A 297 -14.82 -29.35 28.51
N LYS A 298 -16.01 -28.88 28.87
CA LYS A 298 -16.69 -27.74 28.23
C LYS A 298 -17.28 -26.80 29.28
N TYR A 299 -17.20 -25.50 29.06
CA TYR A 299 -17.88 -24.46 29.85
C TYR A 299 -18.71 -23.59 28.93
N ILE A 300 -19.94 -23.28 29.33
CA ILE A 300 -20.85 -22.35 28.67
C ILE A 300 -21.28 -21.33 29.71
N GLY A 301 -21.11 -20.04 29.44
CA GLY A 301 -21.41 -19.03 30.44
C GLY A 301 -21.08 -17.61 29.99
N ILE A 302 -21.14 -16.68 30.95
CA ILE A 302 -20.78 -15.29 30.73
C ILE A 302 -19.29 -15.08 30.97
N TRP A 303 -18.67 -14.24 30.16
CA TRP A 303 -17.29 -13.84 30.24
C TRP A 303 -17.18 -12.33 30.48
N GLN A 304 -16.32 -11.93 31.41
CA GLN A 304 -16.02 -10.53 31.68
C GLN A 304 -14.50 -10.36 31.80
N GLY A 305 -13.94 -9.41 31.04
CA GLY A 305 -12.50 -9.12 31.06
C GLY A 305 -11.58 -10.30 30.75
N GLY A 306 -12.05 -11.32 30.02
CA GLY A 306 -11.30 -12.55 29.73
C GLY A 306 -11.52 -13.71 30.71
N LYS A 307 -12.37 -13.54 31.73
CA LYS A 307 -12.61 -14.51 32.82
C LYS A 307 -14.08 -14.95 32.86
N GLN A 308 -14.36 -16.17 33.34
CA GLN A 308 -15.72 -16.64 33.61
C GLN A 308 -16.38 -15.80 34.72
N GLN A 309 -17.67 -15.49 34.56
CA GLN A 309 -18.44 -14.67 35.48
C GLN A 309 -19.91 -15.15 35.54
N GLY A 310 -20.54 -15.06 36.71
CA GLY A 310 -21.95 -15.42 36.90
C GLY A 310 -22.24 -16.92 36.77
N VAL A 311 -23.49 -17.24 36.43
CA VAL A 311 -23.96 -18.62 36.23
C VAL A 311 -23.33 -19.22 34.99
N GLY A 312 -22.91 -20.48 35.07
CA GLY A 312 -22.39 -21.25 33.94
C GLY A 312 -22.70 -22.74 34.00
N ILE A 313 -22.73 -23.36 32.83
CA ILE A 313 -22.86 -24.81 32.64
C ILE A 313 -21.47 -25.38 32.37
N TYR A 314 -21.07 -26.39 33.14
CA TYR A 314 -19.80 -27.08 33.00
C TYR A 314 -20.03 -28.57 32.72
N TYR A 315 -19.34 -29.10 31.72
CA TYR A 315 -19.27 -30.52 31.43
C TYR A 315 -17.87 -31.03 31.81
N SER A 316 -17.85 -32.10 32.58
CA SER A 316 -16.63 -32.85 32.92
C SER A 316 -16.11 -33.67 31.71
N THR A 317 -14.95 -34.32 31.87
CA THR A 317 -14.39 -35.28 30.91
C THR A 317 -15.37 -36.40 30.55
N ASP A 318 -16.17 -36.83 31.53
CA ASP A 318 -17.17 -37.89 31.39
C ASP A 318 -18.52 -37.34 30.88
N ASN A 319 -18.52 -36.13 30.33
CA ASN A 319 -19.68 -35.37 29.85
C ASN A 319 -20.78 -35.13 30.92
N VAL A 320 -20.49 -35.33 32.21
CA VAL A 320 -21.44 -35.01 33.30
C VAL A 320 -21.59 -33.50 33.42
N MET A 321 -22.82 -33.02 33.21
CA MET A 321 -23.22 -31.61 33.32
C MET A 321 -23.35 -31.19 34.79
N ARG A 322 -22.85 -29.99 35.12
CA ARG A 322 -23.00 -29.33 36.42
C ARG A 322 -23.23 -27.83 36.20
N ILE A 323 -24.09 -27.22 37.01
CA ILE A 323 -24.37 -25.78 36.95
C ILE A 323 -23.74 -25.14 38.18
N GLY A 324 -23.01 -24.04 38.00
CA GLY A 324 -22.29 -23.36 39.08
C GLY A 324 -22.21 -21.85 38.89
N GLU A 325 -21.53 -21.21 39.83
CA GLU A 325 -21.33 -19.76 39.84
C GLU A 325 -19.83 -19.43 39.83
N TRP A 326 -19.44 -18.48 38.97
CA TRP A 326 -18.07 -18.01 38.80
C TRP A 326 -17.95 -16.52 39.12
N VAL A 327 -16.88 -16.15 39.80
CA VAL A 327 -16.50 -14.75 40.04
C VAL A 327 -15.02 -14.60 39.71
N GLU A 328 -14.66 -13.66 38.83
CA GLU A 328 -13.27 -13.41 38.44
C GLU A 328 -12.54 -14.68 37.97
N GLY A 329 -13.23 -15.55 37.22
CA GLY A 329 -12.70 -16.81 36.67
C GLY A 329 -12.63 -17.97 37.67
N LYS A 330 -12.96 -17.74 38.95
CA LYS A 330 -12.97 -18.78 39.99
C LYS A 330 -14.40 -19.25 40.24
N ARG A 331 -14.63 -20.57 40.21
CA ARG A 331 -15.91 -21.16 40.62
C ARG A 331 -16.08 -20.99 42.14
N VAL A 332 -17.05 -20.21 42.57
CA VAL A 332 -17.38 -19.99 43.98
C VAL A 332 -18.41 -20.99 44.51
N LYS A 333 -19.30 -21.50 43.65
CA LYS A 333 -20.41 -22.38 44.04
C LYS A 333 -20.74 -23.43 42.96
N TRP A 334 -21.27 -24.57 43.39
CA TRP A 334 -22.11 -25.46 42.57
C TRP A 334 -23.55 -25.34 43.07
N TYR A 335 -24.52 -25.23 42.17
CA TYR A 335 -25.94 -25.20 42.54
C TYR A 335 -26.45 -26.63 42.82
N ASP A 336 -27.39 -26.74 43.75
CA ASP A 336 -28.13 -27.98 43.99
C ASP A 336 -29.37 -28.12 43.08
N LYS A 337 -30.16 -29.18 43.28
CA LYS A 337 -31.33 -29.48 42.44
C LYS A 337 -32.44 -28.43 42.55
N GLU A 338 -32.68 -27.87 43.73
CA GLU A 338 -33.76 -26.89 43.95
C GLU A 338 -33.37 -25.54 43.33
N GLU A 339 -32.11 -25.16 43.48
CA GLU A 339 -31.54 -23.96 42.88
C GLU A 339 -31.49 -24.04 41.35
N ILE A 340 -31.13 -25.21 40.79
CA ILE A 340 -31.20 -25.46 39.35
C ILE A 340 -32.64 -25.33 38.83
N ASN A 341 -33.63 -25.91 39.50
CA ASN A 341 -35.04 -25.75 39.13
C ASN A 341 -35.51 -24.27 39.17
N GLU A 342 -34.87 -23.42 39.99
CA GLU A 342 -35.15 -21.97 39.98
C GLU A 342 -34.47 -21.26 38.80
N LEU A 343 -33.22 -21.60 38.48
CA LEU A 343 -32.51 -21.06 37.31
C LEU A 343 -33.18 -21.45 35.99
N GLU A 344 -33.71 -22.67 35.89
CA GLU A 344 -34.51 -23.15 34.76
C GLU A 344 -35.83 -22.38 34.64
N ARG A 345 -36.57 -22.20 35.74
CA ARG A 345 -37.80 -21.37 35.76
C ARG A 345 -37.56 -19.90 35.39
N LYS A 346 -36.33 -19.40 35.57
CA LYS A 346 -35.89 -18.06 35.13
C LYS A 346 -35.38 -18.01 33.68
N GLY A 347 -35.35 -19.14 32.95
CA GLY A 347 -34.85 -19.23 31.57
C GLY A 347 -33.33 -19.14 31.41
N ILE A 348 -32.57 -19.03 32.51
CA ILE A 348 -31.11 -18.78 32.48
C ILE A 348 -30.37 -19.96 31.86
N ILE A 349 -30.78 -21.19 32.15
CA ILE A 349 -30.13 -22.40 31.61
C ILE A 349 -30.37 -22.54 30.10
N GLU A 350 -31.60 -22.26 29.65
CA GLU A 350 -31.96 -22.25 28.22
C GLU A 350 -31.18 -21.17 27.45
N GLU A 351 -31.09 -19.95 28.00
CA GLU A 351 -30.31 -18.85 27.43
C GLU A 351 -28.81 -19.17 27.30
N LEU A 352 -28.27 -19.99 28.21
CA LEU A 352 -26.90 -20.49 28.13
C LEU A 352 -26.76 -21.60 27.09
N GLN A 353 -27.71 -22.53 26.99
CA GLN A 353 -27.63 -23.67 26.06
C GLN A 353 -27.76 -23.29 24.58
N ASN A 354 -28.48 -22.19 24.27
CA ASN A 354 -28.71 -21.70 22.91
C ASN A 354 -27.51 -20.90 22.29
N GLN A 355 -26.26 -21.35 22.53
CA GLN A 355 -25.01 -20.66 22.12
C GLN A 355 -24.12 -21.46 21.15
#